data_AF-A0A495VKP5-F1
#
_entry.id   AF-A0A495VKP5-F1
#
_cell.length_a   1.000
_cell.length_b   1.000
_cell.length_c   1.000
_cell.angle_alpha   90.00
_cell.angle_beta   90.00
_cell.angle_gamma   90.00
#
_symmetry.space_group_name_H-M   'P 1'
#
loop_
_entity.id
_entity.type
_entity.pdbx_description
1 polymer ?
#
loop_
_entity_poly.entity_id
_entity_poly.type
_entity_poly.pdbx_seq_one_letter_code
_entity_poly.pdbx_strand_id
1 'polypeptide(L)'
;MALITFSSPMHKDKTVYAVAGSHTQTILALAKEHHIPIDFGCQEGNCGTCLVKVSSVDGKRRPMGGPLNPREVAALLEFGHITKAEVEQMYVDDIPPTQWRLACQMIVRDEDILVEYPSK
;
A
#
# COMPACT_ATOMS: atom_id res chain seq x y z
N MET A 1 3.64 -9.85 14.86
CA MET A 1 3.70 -8.38 15.06
C MET A 1 4.38 -7.86 13.82
N ALA A 2 3.74 -6.95 13.09
CA ALA A 2 4.29 -6.42 11.86
C ALA A 2 4.94 -5.06 12.10
N LEU A 3 6.16 -4.88 11.59
CA LEU A 3 6.86 -3.61 11.57
C LEU A 3 6.55 -2.88 10.26
N ILE A 4 5.88 -1.74 10.37
CA ILE A 4 5.62 -0.85 9.23
C ILE A 4 6.52 0.36 9.36
N THR A 5 7.49 0.48 8.46
CA THR A 5 8.34 1.67 8.37
C THR A 5 7.76 2.60 7.32
N PHE A 6 7.37 3.80 7.71
CA PHE A 6 6.95 4.85 6.81
C PHE A 6 8.14 5.73 6.47
N SER A 7 8.45 5.85 5.19
CA SER A 7 9.55 6.65 4.69
C SER A 7 9.06 7.69 3.69
N SER A 8 9.62 8.89 3.79
CA SER A 8 9.30 10.01 2.91
C SER A 8 10.56 10.84 2.65
N PRO A 9 10.75 11.39 1.45
CA PRO A 9 11.88 12.26 1.16
C PRO A 9 11.88 13.56 1.99
N MET A 10 10.73 13.95 2.56
CA MET A 10 10.57 15.22 3.29
C MET A 10 10.51 15.07 4.81
N HIS A 11 10.24 13.86 5.33
CA HIS A 11 10.08 13.61 6.76
C HIS A 11 10.99 12.48 7.23
N LYS A 12 11.29 12.47 8.54
CA LYS A 12 12.07 11.39 9.15
C LYS A 12 11.28 10.08 9.11
N ASP A 13 11.97 9.00 8.76
CA ASP A 13 11.41 7.66 8.77
C ASP A 13 10.81 7.32 10.15
N LYS A 14 9.60 6.77 10.13
CA LYS A 14 8.88 6.39 11.35
C LYS A 14 8.45 4.93 11.26
N THR A 15 8.97 4.12 12.17
CA THR A 15 8.56 2.71 12.30
C THR A 15 7.44 2.59 13.33
N VAL A 16 6.40 1.89 12.94
CA VAL A 16 5.18 1.67 13.70
C VAL A 16 4.94 0.18 13.85
N TYR A 17 4.48 -0.23 15.02
CA TYR A 17 4.07 -1.60 15.30
C TYR A 17 2.60 -1.76 14.97
N ALA A 18 2.29 -2.63 14.01
CA ALA A 18 0.92 -3.01 13.73
C ALA A 18 0.58 -4.35 14.39
N VAL A 19 -0.59 -4.39 15.04
CA VAL A 19 -1.11 -5.60 15.65
C VAL A 19 -1.61 -6.53 14.54
N ALA A 20 -0.77 -7.51 14.21
CA ALA A 20 -1.09 -8.58 13.28
C ALA A 20 -2.32 -9.36 13.79
N GLY A 21 -3.43 -9.27 13.07
CA GLY A 21 -4.72 -9.87 13.45
C GLY A 21 -5.90 -8.91 13.32
N SER A 22 -5.66 -7.60 13.19
CA SER A 22 -6.71 -6.66 12.80
C SER A 22 -6.95 -6.75 11.29
N HIS A 23 -7.75 -7.72 10.86
CA HIS A 23 -8.16 -7.92 9.45
C HIS A 23 -8.85 -6.71 8.79
N THR A 24 -9.04 -5.62 9.54
CA THR A 24 -9.71 -4.39 9.11
C THR A 24 -8.80 -3.16 9.10
N GLN A 25 -7.57 -3.25 9.64
CA GLN A 25 -6.68 -2.09 9.69
C GLN A 25 -5.92 -1.91 8.39
N THR A 26 -6.12 -0.75 7.77
CA THR A 26 -5.43 -0.34 6.53
C THR A 26 -4.18 0.46 6.85
N ILE A 27 -3.25 0.54 5.90
CA ILE A 27 -2.05 1.38 6.03
C ILE A 27 -2.45 2.84 6.29
N LEU A 28 -3.51 3.32 5.65
CA LEU A 28 -4.01 4.68 5.87
C LEU A 28 -4.53 4.89 7.30
N ALA A 29 -5.25 3.92 7.88
CA ALA A 29 -5.72 4.02 9.25
C ALA A 29 -4.55 4.12 10.24
N LEU A 30 -3.52 3.29 10.04
CA LEU A 30 -2.30 3.30 10.84
C LEU A 30 -1.54 4.62 10.68
N ALA A 31 -1.43 5.13 9.46
CA ALA A 31 -0.81 6.42 9.19
C ALA A 31 -1.52 7.56 9.94
N LYS A 32 -2.86 7.58 9.97
CA LYS A 32 -3.65 8.57 10.71
C LYS A 32 -3.44 8.47 12.22
N GLU A 33 -3.49 7.26 12.78
CA GLU A 33 -3.28 7.02 14.21
C GLU A 33 -1.89 7.51 14.67
N HIS A 34 -0.88 7.27 13.84
CA HIS A 34 0.49 7.67 14.12
C HIS A 34 0.88 9.06 13.57
N HIS A 35 -0.09 9.87 13.15
CA HIS A 35 0.09 11.25 12.69
C HIS A 35 1.12 11.38 11.55
N ILE A 36 1.05 10.45 10.60
CA ILE A 36 1.89 10.42 9.40
C ILE A 36 1.19 11.22 8.31
N PRO A 37 1.85 12.22 7.69
CA PRO A 37 1.24 13.12 6.72
C PRO A 37 1.11 12.45 5.34
N ILE A 38 0.25 11.42 5.26
CA ILE A 38 -0.17 10.81 4.00
C ILE A 38 -1.44 11.49 3.53
N ASP A 39 -1.47 11.88 2.25
CA ASP A 39 -2.62 12.54 1.66
C ASP A 39 -3.82 11.58 1.50
N PHE A 40 -5.02 12.05 1.87
CA PHE A 40 -6.25 11.28 1.77
C PHE A 40 -7.40 12.15 1.26
N GLY A 41 -7.84 11.92 0.03
CA GLY A 41 -9.01 12.59 -0.54
C GLY A 41 -10.31 11.84 -0.25
N CYS A 42 -10.34 10.56 -0.61
CA CYS A 42 -11.59 9.82 -0.78
C CYS A 42 -11.79 8.64 0.17
N GLN A 43 -10.71 7.97 0.62
CA GLN A 43 -10.75 6.72 1.40
C GLN A 43 -11.46 5.52 0.72
N GLU A 44 -12.15 5.73 -0.40
CA GLU A 44 -12.90 4.72 -1.15
C GLU A 44 -12.12 4.05 -2.30
N GLY A 45 -10.86 4.44 -2.50
CA GLY A 45 -9.98 3.85 -3.52
C GLY A 45 -10.21 4.32 -4.95
N ASN A 46 -10.77 5.52 -5.16
CA ASN A 46 -11.03 6.09 -6.49
C ASN A 46 -10.14 7.31 -6.84
N CYS A 47 -9.64 8.05 -5.85
CA CYS A 47 -8.94 9.33 -6.07
C CYS A 47 -7.43 9.23 -6.26
N GLY A 48 -6.79 8.10 -5.88
CA GLY A 48 -5.34 7.92 -6.02
C GLY A 48 -4.43 8.77 -5.13
N THR A 49 -4.96 9.68 -4.30
CA THR A 49 -4.14 10.58 -3.48
C THR A 49 -3.27 9.84 -2.45
N CYS A 50 -3.76 8.69 -1.97
CA CYS A 50 -3.06 7.85 -0.99
C CYS A 50 -2.14 6.81 -1.65
N LEU A 51 -1.59 7.14 -2.82
CA LEU A 51 -0.63 6.31 -3.54
C LEU A 51 0.64 6.17 -2.71
N VAL A 52 1.02 4.93 -2.42
CA VAL A 52 2.22 4.59 -1.69
C VAL A 52 2.95 3.46 -2.42
N LYS A 53 4.26 3.39 -2.24
CA LYS A 53 5.07 2.29 -2.74
C LYS A 53 5.43 1.39 -1.58
N VAL A 54 5.04 0.13 -1.68
CA VAL A 54 5.23 -0.86 -0.61
C VAL A 54 6.28 -1.86 -1.01
N SER A 55 7.26 -2.05 -0.14
CA SER A 55 8.34 -3.01 -0.31
C SER A 55 8.49 -3.87 0.94
N SER A 56 8.76 -5.17 0.77
CA SER A 56 8.99 -6.07 1.91
C SER A 56 10.41 -5.88 2.43
N VAL A 57 10.56 -5.78 3.75
CA VAL A 57 11.88 -5.58 4.40
C VAL A 57 12.75 -6.84 4.29
N ASP A 58 12.14 -8.03 4.34
CA ASP A 58 12.88 -9.30 4.32
C ASP A 58 13.49 -9.60 2.93
N GLY A 59 13.04 -8.91 1.87
CA GLY A 59 13.53 -9.04 0.49
C GLY A 59 13.34 -10.41 -0.17
N LYS A 60 13.06 -11.45 0.62
CA LYS A 60 12.88 -12.85 0.21
C LYS A 60 11.42 -13.21 -0.06
N ARG A 61 10.48 -12.43 0.47
CA ARG A 61 9.05 -12.64 0.28
C ARG A 61 8.54 -11.61 -0.71
N ARG A 62 7.85 -12.09 -1.76
CA ARG A 62 6.97 -11.22 -2.55
C ARG A 62 5.97 -10.57 -1.57
N PRO A 63 5.61 -9.30 -1.75
CA PRO A 63 4.65 -8.64 -0.86
C PRO A 63 3.42 -9.53 -0.68
N MET A 64 2.98 -9.78 0.56
CA MET A 64 1.76 -10.54 0.82
C MET A 64 0.53 -9.68 0.49
N GLY A 65 0.36 -9.37 -0.79
CA GLY A 65 -0.84 -8.74 -1.34
C GLY A 65 -1.65 -9.79 -2.08
N GLY A 66 -2.93 -9.90 -1.77
CA GLY A 66 -3.87 -10.50 -2.73
C GLY A 66 -3.99 -9.61 -3.98
N PRO A 67 -4.77 -10.04 -4.98
CA PRO A 67 -5.03 -9.23 -6.16
C PRO A 67 -5.57 -7.84 -5.79
N LEU A 68 -5.23 -6.85 -6.61
CA LEU A 68 -5.68 -5.47 -6.46
C LEU A 68 -7.22 -5.43 -6.58
N ASN A 69 -7.86 -4.60 -5.75
CA ASN A 69 -9.31 -4.40 -5.83
C ASN A 69 -9.66 -3.74 -7.17
N PRO A 70 -10.79 -4.03 -7.86
CA PRO A 70 -11.06 -3.47 -9.19
C PRO A 70 -11.06 -1.93 -9.25
N ARG A 71 -11.42 -1.27 -8.14
CA ARG A 71 -11.34 0.20 -8.00
C ARG A 71 -9.89 0.70 -7.96
N GLU A 72 -9.03 -0.02 -7.24
CA GLU A 72 -7.59 0.26 -7.16
C GLU A 72 -6.93 0.04 -8.53
N VAL A 73 -7.31 -1.03 -9.23
CA VAL A 73 -6.87 -1.29 -10.61
C VAL A 73 -7.24 -0.15 -11.55
N ALA A 74 -8.49 0.33 -11.51
CA ALA A 74 -8.93 1.45 -12.36
C ALA A 74 -8.12 2.72 -12.09
N ALA A 75 -7.91 3.07 -10.82
CA ALA A 75 -7.09 4.21 -10.44
C ALA A 75 -5.63 4.05 -10.92
N LEU A 76 -4.99 2.91 -10.65
CA LEU A 76 -3.59 2.66 -11.04
C LEU A 76 -3.39 2.64 -12.56
N LEU A 77 -4.38 2.17 -13.32
CA LEU A 77 -4.40 2.25 -14.79
C LEU A 77 -4.49 3.71 -15.25
N GLU A 78 -5.35 4.52 -14.62
CA GLU A 78 -5.53 5.94 -14.96
C GLU A 78 -4.27 6.77 -14.69
N PHE A 79 -3.57 6.48 -13.59
CA PHE A 79 -2.27 7.11 -13.27
C PHE A 79 -1.09 6.54 -14.09
N GLY A 80 -1.31 5.46 -14.85
CA GLY A 80 -0.27 4.84 -15.69
C GLY A 80 0.78 4.05 -14.92
N HIS A 81 0.48 3.62 -13.69
CA HIS A 81 1.38 2.78 -12.89
C HIS A 81 1.33 1.29 -13.25
N ILE A 82 0.24 0.84 -13.89
CA ILE A 82 0.06 -0.53 -14.37
C ILE A 82 -0.51 -0.52 -15.80
N THR A 83 -0.30 -1.59 -16.54
CA THR A 83 -0.84 -1.82 -17.86
C THR A 83 -1.98 -2.85 -17.83
N LYS A 84 -2.83 -2.86 -18.87
CA LYS A 84 -3.92 -3.84 -18.97
C LYS A 84 -3.41 -5.28 -19.01
N ALA A 85 -2.29 -5.54 -19.67
CA ALA A 85 -1.68 -6.87 -19.74
C ALA A 85 -1.21 -7.36 -18.35
N GLU A 86 -0.63 -6.47 -17.54
CA GLU A 86 -0.22 -6.78 -16.17
C GLU A 86 -1.42 -7.05 -15.26
N VAL A 87 -2.53 -6.34 -15.47
CA VAL A 87 -3.78 -6.59 -14.75
C VAL A 87 -4.34 -7.97 -15.09
N GLU A 88 -4.32 -8.37 -16.36
CA GLU A 88 -4.75 -9.70 -16.78
C GLU A 88 -3.87 -10.81 -16.20
N GLN A 89 -2.54 -10.62 -16.20
CA GLN A 89 -1.60 -11.54 -15.54
C GLN A 89 -1.86 -11.64 -14.03
N MET A 90 -2.14 -10.51 -13.36
CA MET A 90 -2.48 -10.51 -11.93
C MET A 90 -3.69 -11.37 -11.62
N TYR A 91 -4.74 -11.36 -12.46
CA TYR A 91 -5.92 -12.21 -12.25
C TYR A 91 -5.65 -13.71 -12.45
N VAL A 92 -4.56 -14.06 -13.13
CA VAL A 92 -4.14 -15.45 -13.34
C VAL A 92 -3.23 -15.91 -12.21
N ASP A 93 -2.24 -15.09 -11.87
CA ASP A 93 -1.20 -15.43 -10.89
C ASP A 93 -1.62 -15.13 -9.44
N ASP A 94 -2.71 -14.38 -9.25
CA ASP A 94 -3.14 -13.80 -7.97
C ASP A 94 -2.05 -12.92 -7.31
N ILE A 95 -1.14 -12.36 -8.12
CA ILE A 95 0.01 -11.58 -7.66
C ILE A 95 -0.08 -10.14 -8.18
N PRO A 96 -0.02 -9.12 -7.30
CA PRO A 96 -0.01 -7.73 -7.73
C PRO A 96 1.21 -7.45 -8.61
N PRO A 97 1.03 -6.82 -9.79
CA PRO A 97 2.10 -6.63 -10.76
C PRO A 97 3.10 -5.55 -10.34
N THR A 98 2.72 -4.67 -9.41
CA THR A 98 3.51 -3.52 -9.00
C THR A 98 3.58 -3.35 -7.50
N GLN A 99 4.60 -2.61 -7.06
CA GLN A 99 4.79 -2.18 -5.67
C GLN A 99 3.90 -0.98 -5.30
N TRP A 100 3.33 -0.31 -6.31
CA TRP A 100 2.48 0.87 -6.13
C TRP A 100 1.08 0.43 -5.71
N ARG A 101 0.63 0.95 -4.58
CA ARG A 101 -0.64 0.57 -3.95
C ARG A 101 -1.34 1.76 -3.34
N LEU A 102 -2.66 1.66 -3.19
CA LEU A 102 -3.43 2.63 -2.45
C LEU A 102 -3.46 2.26 -0.96
N ALA A 103 -2.93 3.13 -0.10
CA ALA A 103 -2.84 2.89 1.33
C ALA A 103 -4.22 2.66 1.99
N CYS A 104 -5.30 3.17 1.39
CA CYS A 104 -6.67 2.94 1.87
C CYS A 104 -7.20 1.53 1.61
N GLN A 105 -6.69 0.82 0.60
CA GLN A 105 -7.14 -0.53 0.21
C GLN A 105 -6.19 -1.63 0.70
N MET A 106 -4.97 -1.28 1.08
CA MET A 106 -4.01 -2.25 1.59
C MET A 106 -4.24 -2.50 3.09
N ILE A 107 -4.66 -3.72 3.40
CA ILE A 107 -4.78 -4.23 4.77
C ILE A 107 -3.41 -4.70 5.24
N VAL A 108 -3.04 -4.32 6.46
CA VAL A 108 -1.79 -4.74 7.08
C VAL A 108 -1.85 -6.24 7.41
N ARG A 109 -0.81 -6.97 7.01
CA ARG A 109 -0.62 -8.40 7.35
C ARG A 109 0.54 -8.57 8.31
N ASP A 110 0.78 -9.80 8.76
CA ASP A 110 1.92 -10.15 9.62
C ASP A 110 3.23 -10.22 8.81
N GLU A 111 3.56 -9.13 8.13
CA GLU A 111 4.80 -8.96 7.37
C GLU A 111 5.42 -7.58 7.64
N ASP A 112 6.75 -7.54 7.68
CA ASP A 112 7.49 -6.29 7.85
C ASP A 112 7.62 -5.59 6.49
N ILE A 113 7.10 -4.37 6.41
CA ILE A 113 7.02 -3.60 5.17
C ILE A 113 7.57 -2.18 5.34
N LEU A 114 8.18 -1.69 4.27
CA LEU A 114 8.57 -0.31 4.07
C LEU A 114 7.57 0.36 3.12
N VAL A 115 6.93 1.40 3.62
CA VAL A 115 5.91 2.20 2.91
C VAL A 115 6.53 3.54 2.58
N GLU A 116 6.88 3.73 1.32
CA GLU A 116 7.34 5.01 0.78
C GLU A 116 6.13 5.81 0.31
N TYR A 117 6.02 7.07 0.72
CA TYR A 117 4.90 7.93 0.34
C TYR A 117 5.39 9.32 -0.13
N PRO A 118 4.80 9.88 -1.19
CA PRO A 118 5.08 11.24 -1.61
C PRO A 118 4.42 12.20 -0.61
N SER A 119 5.18 12.71 0.35
CA SER A 119 4.72 13.85 1.15
C SER A 119 4.75 15.12 0.31
N LYS A 120 3.70 15.93 0.42
CA LYS A 120 3.68 17.32 0.00
C LYS A 120 3.33 18.21 1.18
#